data_AF-A0A933U666-F1
#
_entry.id   AF-A0A933U666-F1
#
_cell.length_a   1.000
_cell.length_b   1.000
_cell.length_c   1.000
_cell.angle_alpha   90.00
_cell.angle_beta   90.00
_cell.angle_gamma   90.00
#
_symmetry.space_group_name_H-M   'P 1'
#
loop_
_entity.id
_entity.type
_entity.pdbx_description
1 polymer ?
#
loop_
_entity_poly.entity_id
_entity_poly.type
_entity_poly.pdbx_seq_one_letter_code
_entity_poly.pdbx_strand_id
1 'polypeptide(L)'
;MSAPASVTLRASRLARALAWMGSTLQRVVPRALGPLFLIAWVGVIWYASSIQPPDIGHGEASGAILSNLLHAPEFGVLTLCACLCLPRKDGWARTETWRLQTVFLAVLVYAIVDEAHQAFTPHRDPSVCDVLTDATAATCVLLAVRFAGGEHASTRKLERTIAWGLLACLLCACIATFVPELRPEWGWL
;
A
#
# COMPACT_ATOMS: atom_id res chain seq x y z
N MET A 1 10.17 -30.67 8.45
CA MET A 1 9.79 -29.30 8.88
C MET A 1 11.08 -28.52 9.13
N SER A 2 11.51 -27.71 8.17
CA SER A 2 12.70 -26.87 8.29
C SER A 2 12.39 -25.68 9.18
N ALA A 3 13.16 -25.46 10.25
CA ALA A 3 13.00 -24.30 11.11
C ALA A 3 13.17 -23.00 10.28
N PRO A 4 12.28 -22.00 10.44
CA PRO A 4 12.48 -20.72 9.79
C PRO A 4 13.80 -20.10 10.28
N ALA A 5 14.54 -19.49 9.34
CA ALA A 5 15.80 -18.79 9.57
C ALA A 5 15.74 -17.99 10.89
N SER A 6 16.78 -18.17 11.71
CA SER A 6 16.90 -17.69 13.08
C SER A 6 16.29 -16.30 13.29
N VAL A 7 15.05 -16.28 13.80
CA VAL A 7 14.41 -15.08 14.32
C VAL A 7 15.25 -14.64 15.51
N THR A 8 16.11 -13.65 15.28
CA THR A 8 16.97 -13.07 16.31
C THR A 8 16.13 -12.67 17.53
N LEU A 9 16.60 -13.06 18.73
CA LEU A 9 15.92 -12.86 20.02
C LEU A 9 15.56 -11.40 20.34
N ARG A 10 16.01 -10.43 19.53
CA ARG A 10 15.75 -8.99 19.65
C ARG A 10 14.59 -8.45 18.81
N ALA A 11 13.94 -9.26 17.98
CA ALA A 11 12.81 -8.77 17.20
C ALA A 11 11.65 -8.30 18.13
N SER A 12 10.97 -7.24 17.76
CA SER A 12 9.72 -6.84 18.41
C SER A 12 8.65 -7.92 18.23
N ARG A 13 7.68 -7.96 19.15
CA ARG A 13 6.51 -8.86 19.03
C ARG A 13 5.73 -8.58 17.74
N LEU A 14 5.64 -7.31 17.35
CA LEU A 14 4.97 -6.87 16.12
C LEU A 14 5.61 -7.47 14.87
N ALA A 15 6.93 -7.33 14.70
CA ALA A 15 7.63 -7.84 13.52
C ALA A 15 7.47 -9.36 13.36
N ARG A 16 7.55 -10.10 14.46
CA ARG A 16 7.29 -11.55 14.47
C ARG A 16 5.85 -11.88 14.10
N ALA A 17 4.88 -11.14 14.65
CA ALA A 17 3.47 -11.36 14.36
C ALA A 17 3.18 -11.13 12.86
N LEU A 18 3.69 -10.05 12.28
CA LEU A 18 3.51 -9.73 10.85
C LEU A 18 4.16 -10.79 9.94
N ALA A 19 5.40 -11.20 10.24
CA ALA A 19 6.07 -12.27 9.51
C ALA A 19 5.27 -13.59 9.57
N TRP A 20 4.79 -13.95 10.75
CA TRP A 20 3.95 -15.13 10.94
C TRP A 20 2.64 -15.03 10.16
N MET A 21 1.90 -13.93 10.29
CA MET A 21 0.64 -13.69 9.56
C MET A 21 0.84 -13.80 8.05
N GLY A 22 1.86 -13.15 7.50
CA GLY A 22 2.17 -13.26 6.08
C GLY A 22 2.48 -14.69 5.65
N SER A 23 3.19 -15.45 6.49
CA SER A 23 3.58 -16.82 6.16
C SER A 23 2.38 -17.75 6.20
N THR A 24 1.47 -17.55 7.15
CA THR A 24 0.20 -18.26 7.25
C THR A 24 -0.66 -17.94 6.04
N LEU A 25 -0.83 -16.65 5.70
CA LEU A 25 -1.60 -16.22 4.53
C LEU A 25 -1.10 -16.88 3.24
N GLN A 26 0.21 -16.85 2.99
CA GLN A 26 0.81 -17.43 1.79
C GLN A 26 0.82 -18.96 1.74
N ARG A 27 0.65 -19.63 2.87
CA ARG A 27 0.50 -21.10 2.91
C ARG A 27 -0.96 -21.53 2.78
N VAL A 28 -1.87 -20.78 3.37
CA VAL A 28 -3.30 -21.10 3.41
C VAL A 28 -4.00 -20.68 2.12
N VAL A 29 -3.73 -19.48 1.60
CA VAL A 29 -4.39 -18.97 0.41
C VAL A 29 -3.70 -19.52 -0.85
N PRO A 30 -4.33 -20.36 -1.67
CA PRO A 30 -3.73 -20.84 -2.91
C PRO A 30 -3.37 -19.67 -3.84
N ARG A 31 -2.22 -19.74 -4.52
CA ARG A 31 -1.79 -18.70 -5.46
C ARG A 31 -2.82 -18.40 -6.55
N ALA A 32 -3.58 -19.42 -6.96
CA ALA A 32 -4.65 -19.30 -7.96
C ALA A 32 -5.77 -18.34 -7.53
N LEU A 33 -5.96 -18.09 -6.22
CA LEU A 33 -6.92 -17.12 -5.72
C LEU A 33 -6.36 -15.69 -5.65
N GLY A 34 -5.04 -15.50 -5.85
CA GLY A 34 -4.41 -14.17 -5.83
C GLY A 34 -5.11 -13.16 -6.75
N PRO A 35 -5.35 -13.48 -8.04
CA PRO A 35 -6.08 -12.59 -8.95
C PRO A 35 -7.48 -12.23 -8.48
N LEU A 36 -8.19 -13.15 -7.80
CA LEU A 36 -9.51 -12.86 -7.23
C LEU A 36 -9.43 -11.78 -6.16
N PHE A 37 -8.49 -11.89 -5.21
CA PHE A 37 -8.29 -10.87 -4.17
C PHE A 37 -7.84 -9.53 -4.75
N LEU A 38 -6.99 -9.56 -5.78
CA LEU A 38 -6.54 -8.36 -6.48
C LEU A 38 -7.70 -7.64 -7.17
N ILE A 39 -8.49 -8.36 -7.99
CA ILE A 39 -9.64 -7.81 -8.70
C ILE A 39 -10.72 -7.34 -7.72
N ALA A 40 -10.99 -8.11 -6.67
CA ALA A 40 -11.96 -7.72 -5.65
C ALA A 40 -11.55 -6.40 -4.98
N TRP A 41 -10.27 -6.22 -4.64
CA TRP A 41 -9.80 -4.98 -4.01
C TRP A 41 -9.75 -3.79 -4.98
N VAL A 42 -9.38 -4.01 -6.24
CA VAL A 42 -9.57 -3.03 -7.31
C VAL A 42 -11.03 -2.59 -7.39
N GLY A 43 -11.98 -3.51 -7.31
CA GLY A 43 -13.41 -3.17 -7.29
C GLY A 43 -13.83 -2.36 -6.06
N VAL A 44 -13.24 -2.62 -4.89
CA VAL A 44 -13.47 -1.83 -3.67
C VAL A 44 -12.97 -0.41 -3.84
N ILE A 45 -11.73 -0.21 -4.31
CA ILE A 45 -11.17 1.12 -4.56
C ILE A 45 -12.03 1.86 -5.59
N TRP A 46 -12.30 1.24 -6.73
CA TRP A 46 -13.14 1.84 -7.77
C TRP A 46 -14.51 2.30 -7.23
N TYR A 47 -15.18 1.44 -6.46
CA TYR A 47 -16.47 1.78 -5.86
C TYR A 47 -16.35 2.94 -4.86
N ALA A 48 -15.33 2.93 -4.00
CA ALA A 48 -15.08 4.01 -3.04
C ALA A 48 -14.80 5.35 -3.76
N SER A 49 -14.02 5.31 -4.84
CA SER A 49 -13.69 6.47 -5.67
C SER A 49 -14.88 7.00 -6.46
N SER A 50 -15.90 6.17 -6.75
CA SER A 50 -17.17 6.62 -7.33
C SER A 50 -18.12 7.31 -6.34
N ILE A 51 -17.83 7.27 -5.03
CA ILE A 51 -18.65 7.93 -4.01
C ILE A 51 -18.17 9.37 -3.84
N GLN A 52 -19.13 10.29 -3.87
CA GLN A 52 -18.89 11.70 -3.57
C GLN A 52 -18.39 11.83 -2.13
N PRO A 53 -17.25 12.51 -1.90
CA PRO A 53 -16.75 12.70 -0.56
C PRO A 53 -17.79 13.49 0.26
N PRO A 54 -17.93 13.20 1.57
CA PRO A 54 -18.72 14.05 2.44
C PRO A 54 -18.20 15.49 2.36
N ASP A 55 -19.09 16.48 2.49
CA ASP A 55 -18.70 17.88 2.60
C ASP A 55 -17.98 18.10 3.94
N ILE A 56 -16.68 17.82 3.94
CA ILE A 56 -15.79 18.15 5.06
C ILE A 56 -15.53 19.64 4.90
N GLY A 57 -16.35 20.46 5.57
CA GLY A 57 -16.30 21.92 5.42
C GLY A 57 -14.86 22.43 5.47
N HIS A 58 -14.55 23.41 4.62
CA HIS A 58 -13.22 23.97 4.29
C HIS A 58 -12.37 24.54 5.47
N GLY A 59 -12.44 23.98 6.68
CA GLY A 59 -11.68 24.41 7.86
C GLY A 59 -11.20 23.28 8.78
N GLU A 60 -11.52 22.01 8.50
CA GLU A 60 -11.08 20.88 9.34
C GLU A 60 -9.85 20.16 8.76
N ALA A 61 -8.67 20.75 8.92
CA ALA A 61 -7.41 20.19 8.44
C ALA A 61 -7.16 18.73 8.88
N SER A 62 -7.62 18.34 10.07
CA SER A 62 -7.53 16.95 10.54
C SER A 62 -8.39 15.98 9.72
N GLY A 63 -9.57 16.42 9.27
CA GLY A 63 -10.46 15.61 8.44
C GLY A 63 -9.86 15.41 7.05
N ALA A 64 -9.31 16.47 6.46
CA ALA A 64 -8.62 16.40 5.17
C ALA A 64 -7.36 15.52 5.22
N ILE A 65 -6.50 15.66 6.25
CA ILE A 65 -5.33 14.79 6.45
C ILE A 65 -5.77 13.34 6.61
N LEU A 66 -6.82 13.07 7.39
CA LEU A 66 -7.31 11.71 7.58
C LEU A 66 -7.82 11.11 6.26
N SER A 67 -8.58 11.88 5.48
CA SER A 67 -9.07 11.47 4.16
C SER A 67 -7.91 11.12 3.23
N ASN A 68 -6.93 12.02 3.10
CA ASN A 68 -5.74 11.79 2.27
C ASN A 68 -4.86 10.65 2.80
N LEU A 69 -4.88 10.38 4.12
CA LEU A 69 -4.16 9.25 4.70
C LEU A 69 -4.81 7.90 4.36
N LEU A 70 -6.09 7.84 4.00
CA LEU A 70 -6.80 6.59 3.65
C LEU A 70 -6.32 5.96 2.34
N HIS A 71 -5.73 6.76 1.44
CA HIS A 71 -5.01 6.27 0.26
C HIS A 71 -3.93 5.24 0.63
N ALA A 72 -3.21 5.48 1.74
CA ALA A 72 -2.12 4.61 2.14
C ALA A 72 -2.56 3.17 2.48
N PRO A 73 -3.55 2.90 3.35
CA PRO A 73 -4.06 1.55 3.55
C PRO A 73 -4.74 0.97 2.31
N GLU A 74 -5.44 1.77 1.49
CA GLU A 74 -6.09 1.29 0.27
C GLU A 74 -5.09 0.70 -0.73
N PHE A 75 -4.08 1.48 -1.11
CA PHE A 75 -3.04 1.03 -2.05
C PHE A 75 -2.03 0.09 -1.41
N GLY A 76 -1.86 0.17 -0.08
CA GLY A 76 -1.11 -0.82 0.69
C GLY A 76 -1.73 -2.22 0.61
N VAL A 77 -3.05 -2.34 0.81
CA VAL A 77 -3.76 -3.62 0.68
C VAL A 77 -3.79 -4.09 -0.77
N LEU A 78 -3.98 -3.18 -1.74
CA LEU A 78 -3.87 -3.51 -3.17
C LEU A 78 -2.51 -4.17 -3.49
N THR A 79 -1.43 -3.60 -2.95
CA THR A 79 -0.07 -4.11 -3.10
C THR A 79 0.10 -5.49 -2.46
N LEU A 80 -0.50 -5.73 -1.28
CA LEU A 80 -0.52 -7.05 -0.65
C LEU A 80 -1.26 -8.07 -1.52
N CYS A 81 -2.43 -7.73 -2.06
CA CYS A 81 -3.19 -8.59 -2.97
C CYS A 81 -2.39 -8.89 -4.25
N ALA A 82 -1.70 -7.91 -4.83
CA ALA A 82 -0.82 -8.12 -5.97
C ALA A 82 0.35 -9.05 -5.63
N CYS A 83 0.90 -8.97 -4.41
CA CYS A 83 1.94 -9.90 -3.95
C CYS A 83 1.44 -11.35 -3.82
N LEU A 84 0.14 -11.59 -3.60
CA LEU A 84 -0.42 -12.95 -3.56
C LEU A 84 -0.34 -13.67 -4.91
N CYS A 85 -0.26 -12.91 -6.01
CA CYS A 85 -0.11 -13.41 -7.38
C CYS A 85 1.33 -13.88 -7.69
N LEU A 86 2.32 -13.43 -6.92
CA LEU A 86 3.72 -13.75 -7.17
C LEU A 86 3.99 -15.26 -7.01
N PRO A 87 4.93 -15.83 -7.80
CA PRO A 87 5.42 -17.18 -7.57
C PRO A 87 5.97 -17.35 -6.17
N ARG A 88 5.86 -18.54 -5.60
CA ARG A 88 6.24 -18.82 -4.21
C ARG A 88 7.35 -19.87 -4.14
N LYS A 89 8.21 -19.76 -3.13
CA LYS A 89 9.22 -20.75 -2.73
C LYS A 89 9.14 -20.92 -1.22
N ASP A 90 9.09 -22.16 -0.74
CA ASP A 90 9.02 -22.50 0.69
C ASP A 90 7.85 -21.82 1.45
N GLY A 91 6.74 -21.59 0.75
CA GLY A 91 5.54 -20.93 1.30
C GLY A 91 5.63 -19.41 1.43
N TRP A 92 6.60 -18.76 0.77
CA TRP A 92 6.72 -17.30 0.69
C TRP A 92 6.87 -16.79 -0.75
N ALA A 93 6.50 -15.54 -1.00
CA ALA A 93 6.55 -14.93 -2.32
C ALA A 93 8.01 -14.72 -2.75
N ARG A 94 8.30 -14.95 -4.02
CA ARG A 94 9.60 -14.63 -4.59
C ARG A 94 9.68 -13.13 -4.81
N THR A 95 10.61 -12.49 -4.11
CA THR A 95 10.74 -11.02 -4.07
C THR A 95 11.99 -10.54 -4.81
N GLU A 96 12.33 -11.16 -5.95
CA GLU A 96 13.39 -10.61 -6.80
C GLU A 96 13.00 -9.20 -7.25
N THR A 97 14.00 -8.31 -7.39
CA THR A 97 13.76 -6.88 -7.63
C THR A 97 12.85 -6.61 -8.83
N TRP A 98 13.03 -7.32 -9.95
CA TRP A 98 12.19 -7.14 -11.13
C TRP A 98 10.72 -7.48 -10.89
N ARG A 99 10.42 -8.47 -10.02
CA ARG A 99 9.03 -8.83 -9.68
C ARG A 99 8.37 -7.76 -8.83
N LEU A 100 9.10 -7.23 -7.85
CA LEU A 100 8.61 -6.13 -7.02
C LEU A 100 8.41 -4.87 -7.87
N GLN A 101 9.29 -4.61 -8.84
CA GLN A 101 9.12 -3.53 -9.81
C GLN A 101 7.87 -3.74 -10.67
N THR A 102 7.59 -4.96 -11.15
CA THR A 102 6.35 -5.24 -11.88
C THR A 102 5.11 -4.96 -11.03
N VAL A 103 5.09 -5.40 -9.76
CA VAL A 103 3.98 -5.11 -8.84
C VAL A 103 3.86 -3.60 -8.60
N PHE A 104 4.97 -2.92 -8.32
CA PHE A 104 4.99 -1.47 -8.12
C PHE A 104 4.42 -0.72 -9.33
N LEU A 105 4.89 -1.05 -10.55
CA LEU A 105 4.41 -0.42 -11.78
C LEU A 105 2.92 -0.68 -12.01
N ALA A 106 2.43 -1.90 -11.75
CA ALA A 106 1.01 -2.20 -11.87
C ALA A 106 0.15 -1.39 -10.89
N VAL A 107 0.60 -1.26 -9.64
CA VAL A 107 -0.08 -0.46 -8.60
C VAL A 107 -0.04 1.02 -8.95
N LEU A 108 1.12 1.54 -9.40
CA LEU A 108 1.27 2.93 -9.81
C LEU A 108 0.40 3.28 -11.02
N VAL A 109 0.33 2.40 -12.02
CA VAL A 109 -0.57 2.57 -13.16
C VAL A 109 -2.02 2.62 -12.69
N TYR A 110 -2.41 1.74 -11.76
CA TYR A 110 -3.77 1.76 -11.22
C TYR A 110 -4.08 3.01 -10.39
N ALA A 111 -3.12 3.53 -9.62
CA ALA A 111 -3.26 4.81 -8.90
C ALA A 111 -3.58 5.95 -9.86
N ILE A 112 -2.84 6.04 -10.97
CA ILE A 112 -3.09 7.05 -12.02
C ILE A 112 -4.47 6.84 -12.66
N VAL A 113 -4.87 5.60 -12.90
CA VAL A 113 -6.20 5.27 -13.44
C VAL A 113 -7.31 5.67 -12.45
N ASP A 114 -7.10 5.48 -11.16
CA ASP A 114 -8.08 5.86 -10.14
C ASP A 114 -8.27 7.37 -10.09
N GLU A 115 -7.20 8.15 -10.05
CA GLU A 115 -7.27 9.62 -10.13
C GLU A 115 -7.94 10.10 -11.43
N ALA A 116 -7.61 9.48 -12.56
CA ALA A 116 -8.29 9.78 -13.83
C ALA A 116 -9.79 9.43 -13.79
N HIS A 117 -10.19 8.38 -13.06
CA HIS A 117 -11.60 8.05 -12.85
C HIS A 117 -12.29 9.03 -11.89
N GLN A 118 -11.60 9.49 -10.84
CA GLN A 118 -12.10 10.49 -9.90
C GLN A 118 -12.37 11.84 -10.57
N ALA A 119 -11.62 12.20 -11.63
CA ALA A 119 -11.88 13.39 -12.45
C ALA A 119 -13.29 13.41 -13.09
N PHE A 120 -13.94 12.25 -13.22
CA PHE A 120 -15.32 12.12 -13.72
C PHE A 120 -16.35 11.98 -12.59
N THR A 121 -15.91 11.96 -11.33
CA THR A 121 -16.78 11.85 -10.15
C THR A 121 -17.07 13.26 -9.62
N PRO A 122 -18.35 13.70 -9.56
CA PRO A 122 -18.64 15.07 -9.15
C PRO A 122 -18.20 15.34 -7.71
N HIS A 123 -17.60 16.52 -7.48
CA HIS A 123 -17.02 16.94 -6.19
C HIS A 123 -15.81 16.13 -5.72
N ARG A 124 -15.10 15.48 -6.67
CA ARG A 124 -13.75 14.98 -6.43
C ARG A 124 -12.74 15.77 -7.27
N ASP A 125 -11.64 16.08 -6.64
CA ASP A 125 -10.52 16.79 -7.25
C ASP A 125 -9.35 15.81 -7.39
N PRO A 126 -9.01 15.38 -8.61
CA PRO A 126 -7.88 14.48 -8.82
C PRO A 126 -6.54 15.18 -8.51
N SER A 127 -5.57 14.43 -7.98
CA SER A 127 -4.40 14.98 -7.30
C SER A 127 -3.13 14.18 -7.57
N VAL A 128 -2.05 14.87 -7.99
CA VAL A 128 -0.70 14.25 -8.04
C VAL A 128 -0.31 13.72 -6.67
N CYS A 129 -0.66 14.46 -5.61
CA CYS A 129 -0.22 14.17 -4.26
C CYS A 129 -0.84 12.87 -3.74
N ASP A 130 -2.01 12.48 -4.23
CA ASP A 130 -2.65 11.21 -3.89
C ASP A 130 -1.94 10.04 -4.56
N VAL A 131 -1.57 10.17 -5.85
CA VAL A 131 -0.69 9.20 -6.53
C VAL A 131 0.64 9.02 -5.80
N LEU A 132 1.21 10.10 -5.25
CA LEU A 132 2.44 10.04 -4.45
C LEU A 132 2.23 9.27 -3.13
N THR A 133 1.09 9.44 -2.48
CA THR A 133 0.70 8.68 -1.28
C THR A 133 0.56 7.19 -1.61
N ASP A 134 -0.10 6.88 -2.72
CA ASP A 134 -0.31 5.50 -3.21
C ASP A 134 1.02 4.80 -3.52
N ALA A 135 1.90 5.48 -4.26
CA ALA A 135 3.23 4.98 -4.61
C ALA A 135 4.10 4.76 -3.36
N THR A 136 3.97 5.65 -2.37
CA THR A 136 4.69 5.54 -1.08
C THR A 136 4.21 4.32 -0.31
N ALA A 137 2.89 4.13 -0.19
CA ALA A 137 2.31 2.97 0.47
C ALA A 137 2.71 1.66 -0.22
N ALA A 138 2.64 1.61 -1.57
CA ALA A 138 3.06 0.46 -2.35
C ALA A 138 4.54 0.11 -2.09
N THR A 139 5.41 1.10 -2.10
CA THR A 139 6.84 0.92 -1.80
C THR A 139 7.05 0.35 -0.40
N CYS A 140 6.38 0.92 0.61
CA CYS A 140 6.49 0.46 1.99
C CYS A 140 6.04 -0.99 2.15
N VAL A 141 4.91 -1.37 1.54
CA VAL A 141 4.39 -2.74 1.58
C VAL A 141 5.31 -3.71 0.85
N LEU A 142 5.84 -3.37 -0.33
CA LEU A 142 6.78 -4.24 -1.05
C LEU A 142 8.04 -4.53 -0.24
N LEU A 143 8.59 -3.50 0.42
CA LEU A 143 9.73 -3.66 1.32
C LEU A 143 9.35 -4.48 2.55
N ALA A 144 8.16 -4.28 3.12
CA ALA A 144 7.69 -5.07 4.26
C ALA A 144 7.54 -6.55 3.87
N VAL A 145 6.95 -6.87 2.72
CA VAL A 145 6.85 -8.24 2.19
C VAL A 145 8.23 -8.85 1.95
N ARG A 146 9.19 -8.07 1.43
CA ARG A 146 10.58 -8.54 1.23
C ARG A 146 11.27 -8.89 2.54
N PHE A 147 11.06 -8.11 3.60
CA PHE A 147 11.75 -8.29 4.88
C PHE A 147 10.99 -9.16 5.88
N ALA A 148 9.71 -9.45 5.65
CA ALA A 148 8.90 -10.29 6.52
C ALA A 148 9.17 -11.79 6.35
N GLY A 149 9.66 -12.24 5.17
CA GLY A 149 9.90 -13.66 4.94
C GLY A 149 10.77 -13.94 3.71
N GLY A 150 11.03 -15.23 3.46
CA GLY A 150 11.87 -15.69 2.36
C GLY A 150 13.37 -15.44 2.57
N GLU A 151 14.11 -15.37 1.47
CA GLU A 151 15.59 -15.27 1.46
C GLU A 151 16.10 -13.94 2.05
N HIS A 152 15.30 -12.88 2.01
CA HIS A 152 15.67 -11.55 2.48
C HIS A 152 15.07 -11.17 3.84
N ALA A 153 14.50 -12.13 4.56
CA ALA A 153 13.86 -11.89 5.84
C ALA A 153 14.80 -11.18 6.84
N SER A 154 14.33 -10.08 7.43
CA SER A 154 15.09 -9.30 8.41
C SER A 154 14.15 -8.47 9.28
N THR A 155 14.02 -8.87 10.54
CA THR A 155 13.13 -8.22 11.53
C THR A 155 13.47 -6.75 11.75
N ARG A 156 14.75 -6.41 11.89
CA ARG A 156 15.21 -5.02 12.05
C ARG A 156 14.88 -4.16 10.84
N LYS A 157 15.02 -4.70 9.62
CA LYS A 157 14.66 -3.97 8.40
C LYS A 157 13.15 -3.81 8.29
N LEU A 158 12.38 -4.86 8.59
CA LEU A 158 10.91 -4.80 8.64
C LEU A 158 10.41 -3.72 9.60
N GLU A 159 10.94 -3.67 10.83
CA GLU A 159 10.57 -2.66 11.82
C GLU A 159 10.86 -1.24 11.34
N ARG A 160 12.04 -1.03 10.77
CA ARG A 160 12.43 0.27 10.19
C ARG A 160 11.53 0.64 9.03
N THR A 161 11.22 -0.31 8.14
CA THR A 161 10.32 -0.09 7.01
C THR A 161 8.93 0.30 7.49
N ILE A 162 8.39 -0.34 8.52
CA ILE A 162 7.08 0.02 9.08
C ILE A 162 7.13 1.42 9.70
N ALA A 163 8.13 1.70 10.55
CA ALA A 163 8.23 2.99 11.24
C ALA A 163 8.41 4.15 10.26
N TRP A 164 9.36 4.05 9.33
CA TRP A 164 9.59 5.08 8.31
C TRP A 164 8.46 5.14 7.29
N GLY A 165 7.83 4.01 6.97
CA GLY A 165 6.71 3.96 6.04
C GLY A 165 5.47 4.67 6.58
N LEU A 166 5.12 4.47 7.85
CA LEU A 166 4.03 5.20 8.50
C LEU A 166 4.30 6.70 8.52
N LEU A 167 5.52 7.12 8.84
CA LEU A 167 5.90 8.54 8.81
C LEU A 167 5.84 9.12 7.38
N ALA A 168 6.31 8.37 6.38
CA ALA A 168 6.27 8.80 4.98
C ALA A 168 4.83 8.93 4.48
N CYS A 169 3.94 7.98 4.78
CA CYS A 169 2.53 8.05 4.41
C CYS A 169 1.84 9.26 5.08
N LEU A 170 2.13 9.52 6.36
CA LEU A 170 1.61 10.69 7.06
C LEU A 170 2.12 12.00 6.43
N LEU A 171 3.40 12.05 6.06
CA LEU A 171 3.98 13.21 5.39
C LEU A 171 3.33 13.44 4.02
N CYS A 172 3.12 12.39 3.22
CA CYS A 172 2.42 12.48 1.95
C CYS A 172 0.97 12.97 2.12
N ALA A 173 0.23 12.48 3.12
CA ALA A 173 -1.12 12.96 3.43
C ALA A 173 -1.14 14.44 3.83
N CYS A 174 -0.17 14.90 4.62
CA CYS A 174 -0.02 16.32 4.92
C CYS A 174 0.29 17.14 3.66
N ILE A 175 1.16 16.64 2.78
CA ILE A 175 1.47 17.29 1.50
C ILE A 175 0.21 17.39 0.63
N ALA A 176 -0.53 16.30 0.48
CA ALA A 176 -1.79 16.27 -0.27
C ALA A 176 -2.85 17.23 0.30
N THR A 177 -2.81 17.48 1.60
CA THR A 177 -3.74 18.43 2.24
C THR A 177 -3.34 19.88 1.99
N PHE A 178 -2.07 20.25 2.20
CA PHE A 178 -1.66 21.66 2.26
C PHE A 178 -1.02 22.19 0.98
N VAL A 179 -0.42 21.34 0.15
CA VAL A 179 0.24 21.80 -1.08
C VAL A 179 -0.76 22.31 -2.13
N PRO A 180 -1.92 21.67 -2.37
CA PRO A 180 -2.90 22.20 -3.30
C PRO A 180 -3.40 23.61 -2.94
N GLU A 181 -3.50 23.94 -1.65
CA GLU A 181 -3.84 25.31 -1.19
C GLU A 181 -2.79 26.35 -1.60
N LEU A 182 -1.51 25.95 -1.62
CA LEU A 182 -0.37 26.83 -1.94
C LEU A 182 -0.06 26.84 -3.44
N ARG A 183 -0.34 25.74 -4.15
CA ARG A 183 0.01 25.46 -5.54
C ARG A 183 -1.16 24.75 -6.23
N PRO A 184 -2.25 25.48 -6.57
CA PRO A 184 -3.45 24.90 -7.16
C PRO A 184 -3.19 24.12 -8.45
N GLU A 185 -2.11 24.43 -9.18
CA GLU A 185 -1.73 23.73 -10.41
C GLU A 185 -1.26 22.27 -10.20
N TRP A 186 -1.16 21.81 -8.96
CA TRP A 186 -0.87 20.41 -8.61
C TRP A 186 -2.14 19.53 -8.54
N GLY A 187 -3.33 20.15 -8.59
CA GLY A 187 -4.57 19.46 -8.95
C GLY A 187 -4.57 19.11 -10.44
N TRP A 188 -5.04 17.91 -10.79
CA TRP A 188 -5.20 17.52 -12.20
C TRP A 188 -6.50 18.09 -12.73
N LEU A 189 -6.47 19.40 -13.03
CA LEU A 189 -7.58 20.27 -13.50
C LEU A 189 -8.33 20.98 -12.36
#